data_AF-A0AAP0W9X9-F1
#
_entry.id   AF-A0AAP0W9X9-F1
#
_cell.length_a   1.000
_cell.length_b   1.000
_cell.length_c   1.000
_cell.angle_alpha   90.00
_cell.angle_beta   90.00
_cell.angle_gamma   90.00
#
_symmetry.space_group_name_H-M   'P 1'
#
loop_
_entity.id
_entity.type
_entity.pdbx_description
1 polymer ?
#
loop_
_entity_poly.entity_id
_entity_poly.type
_entity_poly.pdbx_seq_one_letter_code
_entity_poly.pdbx_strand_id
1 'polypeptide(L)'
;MAGLTKEQRLAREAEKQKDIAGQSEQANANLPEAPEAPEAPEAPEAPEAPEAPEAPESHNLIHMSRFVPSHPGGPVEADVHLNDVHLWIDEGWVKDTSEEA
;
A
#
# COMPACT_ATOMS: atom_id res chain seq x y z
N MET A 1 -21.94 4.74 54.20
CA MET A 1 -22.69 3.48 54.38
C MET A 1 -23.16 2.99 53.02
N ALA A 2 -22.79 1.75 52.69
CA ALA A 2 -23.08 0.94 51.51
C ALA A 2 -23.53 1.64 50.21
N GLY A 3 -22.54 2.02 49.37
CA GLY A 3 -22.77 2.11 47.93
C GLY A 3 -22.86 0.69 47.37
N LEU A 4 -24.00 0.38 46.75
CA LEU A 4 -24.36 -0.91 46.18
C LEU A 4 -23.23 -1.47 45.28
N THR A 5 -22.71 -2.66 45.59
CA THR A 5 -21.61 -3.29 44.84
C THR A 5 -22.01 -3.51 43.37
N LYS A 6 -21.03 -3.59 42.47
CA LYS A 6 -21.27 -3.75 41.02
C LYS A 6 -22.18 -4.95 40.70
N GLU A 7 -22.09 -6.01 41.50
CA GLU A 7 -22.92 -7.22 41.37
C GLU A 7 -24.40 -6.98 41.71
N GLN A 8 -24.71 -6.14 42.70
CA GLN A 8 -26.10 -5.85 43.06
C GLN A 8 -26.81 -4.95 42.04
N ARG A 9 -26.07 -4.12 41.28
CA ARG A 9 -26.63 -3.42 40.11
C ARG A 9 -26.97 -4.41 39.00
N LEU A 10 -26.06 -5.32 38.70
CA LEU A 10 -26.26 -6.33 37.66
C LEU A 10 -27.48 -7.24 37.96
N ALA A 11 -27.65 -7.66 39.21
CA ALA A 11 -28.79 -8.49 39.63
C ALA A 11 -30.13 -7.76 39.48
N ARG A 12 -30.17 -6.46 39.80
CA ARG A 12 -31.38 -5.64 39.67
C ARG A 12 -31.72 -5.32 38.21
N GLU A 13 -30.70 -5.14 37.37
CA GLU A 13 -30.87 -4.95 35.93
C GLU A 13 -31.43 -6.20 35.26
N ALA A 14 -30.96 -7.39 35.66
CA ALA A 14 -31.46 -8.67 35.15
C ALA A 14 -32.91 -8.95 35.55
N GLU A 15 -33.32 -8.62 36.79
CA GLU A 15 -34.70 -8.82 37.24
C GLU A 15 -35.66 -7.83 36.56
N LYS A 16 -35.23 -6.56 36.41
CA LYS A 16 -36.02 -5.53 35.72
C LYS A 16 -36.25 -5.87 34.24
N GLN A 17 -35.29 -6.52 33.58
CA GLN A 17 -35.44 -6.96 32.19
C GLN A 17 -36.50 -8.05 32.02
N LYS A 18 -36.73 -8.90 33.01
CA LYS A 18 -37.73 -9.99 32.93
C LYS A 18 -39.17 -9.46 33.00
N ASP A 19 -39.40 -8.41 33.78
CA ASP A 19 -40.72 -7.77 33.92
C ASP A 19 -41.11 -6.98 32.65
N ILE A 20 -40.13 -6.33 32.02
CA ILE A 20 -40.32 -5.57 30.76
C ILE A 20 -40.62 -6.51 29.57
N ALA A 21 -40.05 -7.72 29.57
CA ALA A 21 -40.30 -8.72 28.53
C ALA A 21 -41.74 -9.27 28.58
N GLY A 22 -42.35 -9.41 29.77
CA GLY A 22 -43.73 -9.91 29.91
C GLY A 22 -44.83 -8.85 29.67
N GLN A 23 -44.52 -7.56 29.81
CA GLN A 23 -45.48 -6.46 29.58
C GLN A 23 -45.61 -6.04 28.11
N SER A 24 -44.67 -6.44 27.24
CA SER A 24 -44.67 -6.04 25.84
C SER A 24 -45.57 -6.91 24.94
N GLU A 25 -46.01 -8.08 25.41
CA GLU A 25 -46.89 -8.99 24.67
C GLU A 25 -48.38 -8.59 24.69
N GLN A 26 -48.79 -7.64 25.54
CA GLN A 26 -50.19 -7.19 25.64
C GLN A 26 -50.52 -5.95 24.80
N ALA A 27 -49.54 -5.34 24.12
CA ALA A 27 -49.71 -4.19 23.24
C ALA A 27 -49.81 -4.56 21.75
N ASN A 28 -49.94 -5.85 21.43
CA ASN A 28 -50.08 -6.36 20.05
C ASN A 28 -51.54 -6.33 19.58
N ALA A 29 -52.12 -5.14 19.43
CA ALA A 29 -53.48 -4.98 18.90
C ALA A 29 -53.67 -3.86 17.86
N ASN A 30 -52.68 -3.00 17.58
CA ASN A 30 -52.88 -1.95 16.55
C ASN A 30 -51.58 -1.25 16.12
N LEU A 31 -50.75 -1.87 15.29
CA LEU A 31 -49.64 -1.16 14.63
C LEU A 31 -49.53 -1.63 13.17
N PRO A 32 -49.55 -0.72 12.18
CA PRO A 32 -49.28 -1.09 10.78
C PRO A 32 -47.85 -1.61 10.64
N GLU A 33 -47.67 -2.63 9.79
CA GLU A 33 -46.37 -3.25 9.50
C GLU A 33 -45.35 -2.18 9.10
N ALA A 34 -44.22 -2.14 9.82
CA ALA A 34 -43.12 -1.23 9.53
C ALA A 34 -42.43 -1.64 8.22
N PRO A 35 -42.00 -0.70 7.35
CA PRO A 35 -41.28 -1.03 6.13
C PRO A 35 -39.95 -1.71 6.46
N GLU A 36 -39.62 -2.76 5.73
CA GLU A 36 -38.34 -3.47 5.84
C GLU A 36 -37.16 -2.49 5.68
N ALA A 37 -36.15 -2.63 6.53
CA ALA A 37 -34.97 -1.78 6.49
C ALA A 37 -34.18 -2.02 5.19
N PRO A 38 -33.65 -0.97 4.55
CA PRO A 38 -32.80 -1.14 3.37
C PRO A 38 -31.53 -1.92 3.75
N GLU A 39 -31.16 -2.89 2.92
CA GLU A 39 -29.90 -3.61 3.05
C GLU A 39 -28.72 -2.62 3.06
N ALA A 40 -27.78 -2.83 3.98
CA ALA A 40 -26.61 -1.98 4.09
C ALA A 40 -25.77 -2.06 2.79
N PRO A 41 -25.28 -0.93 2.26
CA PRO A 41 -24.44 -0.95 1.07
C PRO A 41 -23.16 -1.75 1.36
N GLU A 42 -22.79 -2.64 0.44
CA GLU A 42 -21.53 -3.37 0.49
C GLU A 42 -20.37 -2.38 0.59
N ALA A 43 -19.42 -2.67 1.47
CA ALA A 43 -18.26 -1.82 1.67
C ALA A 43 -17.46 -1.71 0.36
N PRO A 44 -16.96 -0.51 -0.01
CA PRO A 44 -16.16 -0.35 -1.21
C PRO A 44 -14.90 -1.21 -1.10
N GLU A 45 -14.62 -1.98 -2.16
CA GLU A 45 -13.37 -2.73 -2.28
C GLU A 45 -12.18 -1.77 -2.11
N ALA A 46 -11.21 -2.18 -1.30
CA ALA A 46 -10.03 -1.38 -1.05
C ALA A 46 -9.29 -1.13 -2.38
N PRO A 47 -8.77 0.09 -2.63
CA PRO A 47 -8.02 0.36 -3.84
C PRO A 47 -6.81 -0.57 -3.92
N GLU A 48 -6.61 -1.17 -5.10
CA GLU A 48 -5.41 -1.96 -5.38
C GLU A 48 -4.17 -1.10 -5.09
N ALA A 49 -3.19 -1.70 -4.40
CA ALA A 49 -1.95 -1.01 -4.08
C ALA A 49 -1.26 -0.60 -5.38
N PRO A 50 -0.64 0.59 -5.44
CA PRO A 50 0.10 1.03 -6.61
C PRO A 50 1.18 0.00 -6.95
N GLU A 51 1.29 -0.35 -8.24
CA GLU A 51 2.38 -1.19 -8.73
C GLU A 51 3.72 -0.58 -8.30
N ALA A 52 4.60 -1.41 -7.74
CA ALA A 52 5.93 -0.98 -7.36
C ALA A 52 6.66 -0.41 -8.59
N PRO A 53 7.45 0.66 -8.45
CA PRO A 53 8.23 1.19 -9.57
C PRO A 53 9.10 0.08 -10.14
N GLU A 54 9.08 -0.09 -11.47
CA GLU A 54 9.99 -1.01 -12.16
C GLU A 54 11.41 -0.73 -11.68
N ALA A 55 12.09 -1.78 -11.21
CA ALA A 55 13.49 -1.69 -10.82
C ALA A 55 14.27 -1.10 -12.01
N PRO A 56 15.25 -0.20 -11.77
CA PRO A 56 16.02 0.39 -12.86
C PRO A 56 16.57 -0.74 -13.71
N GLU A 57 16.25 -0.73 -15.02
CA GLU A 57 16.78 -1.69 -15.98
C GLU A 57 18.26 -1.84 -15.68
N SER A 58 18.67 -3.05 -15.31
CA SER A 58 20.04 -3.39 -14.95
C SER A 58 20.96 -2.75 -15.96
N HIS A 59 21.61 -1.67 -15.54
CA HIS A 59 22.27 -0.73 -16.41
C HIS A 59 23.31 -1.50 -17.25
N ASN A 60 22.98 -1.79 -18.50
CA ASN A 60 23.91 -2.37 -19.48
C ASN A 60 24.92 -1.30 -19.90
N LEU A 61 25.52 -0.63 -18.92
CA LEU A 61 26.52 0.40 -19.09
C LEU A 61 27.89 -0.27 -18.99
N ILE A 62 28.73 0.01 -19.97
CA ILE A 62 30.12 -0.42 -20.05
C ILE A 62 30.98 0.81 -19.84
N HIS A 63 31.94 0.70 -18.92
CA HIS A 63 32.91 1.77 -18.71
C HIS A 63 33.84 1.87 -19.91
N MET A 64 33.94 3.07 -20.49
CA MET A 64 34.79 3.37 -21.63
C MET A 64 35.71 4.56 -21.32
N SER A 65 36.94 4.49 -21.81
CA SER A 65 37.96 5.52 -21.65
C SER A 65 38.61 5.91 -22.97
N ARG A 66 39.14 7.13 -23.08
CA ARG A 66 39.87 7.63 -24.26
C ARG A 66 41.07 8.49 -23.87
N PHE A 67 42.15 8.41 -24.63
CA PHE A 67 43.39 9.13 -24.35
C PHE A 67 43.38 10.62 -24.72
N VAL A 68 42.62 10.98 -25.77
CA VAL A 68 42.55 12.37 -26.27
C VAL A 68 41.08 12.79 -26.27
N PRO A 69 40.59 13.66 -25.37
CA PRO A 69 39.18 14.02 -25.31
C PRO A 69 38.71 14.69 -26.62
N SER A 70 37.43 14.56 -26.96
CA SER A 70 36.86 15.16 -28.20
C SER A 70 37.01 16.68 -28.26
N HIS A 71 37.20 17.33 -27.10
CA HIS A 71 37.41 18.77 -26.95
C HIS A 71 38.27 19.06 -25.72
N PRO A 72 38.96 20.23 -25.66
CA PRO A 72 39.81 20.59 -24.52
C PRO A 72 39.01 20.57 -23.21
N GLY A 73 39.45 19.75 -22.24
CA GLY A 73 38.76 19.56 -20.95
C GLY A 73 37.52 18.66 -21.01
N GLY A 74 37.30 17.92 -22.12
CA GLY A 74 36.24 16.91 -22.20
C GLY A 74 36.50 15.68 -21.34
N PRO A 75 35.47 14.86 -21.09
CA PRO A 75 35.62 13.63 -20.33
C PRO A 75 36.51 12.63 -21.07
N VAL A 76 37.35 11.94 -20.31
CA VAL A 76 38.21 10.84 -20.79
C VAL A 76 37.73 9.48 -20.32
N GLU A 77 36.70 9.45 -19.47
CA GLU A 77 36.08 8.27 -18.87
C GLU A 77 34.56 8.49 -18.84
N ALA A 78 33.78 7.49 -19.22
CA ALA A 78 32.32 7.55 -19.23
C ALA A 78 31.69 6.15 -19.16
N ASP A 79 30.51 6.05 -18.55
CA ASP A 79 29.70 4.84 -18.56
C ASP A 79 28.73 4.87 -19.75
N VAL A 80 28.93 3.96 -20.71
CA VAL A 80 28.28 3.98 -22.03
C VAL A 80 27.35 2.79 -22.18
N HIS A 81 26.13 2.99 -22.68
CA HIS A 81 25.22 1.89 -22.90
C HIS A 81 25.74 0.90 -23.96
N LEU A 82 25.51 -0.41 -23.76
CA LEU A 82 26.03 -1.49 -24.61
C LEU A 82 25.67 -1.30 -26.09
N ASN A 83 24.49 -0.75 -26.37
CA ASN A 83 24.03 -0.46 -27.74
C ASN A 83 24.82 0.67 -28.42
N ASP A 84 25.40 1.59 -27.64
CA ASP A 84 26.13 2.76 -28.13
C ASP A 84 27.64 2.56 -28.14
N VAL A 85 28.15 1.48 -27.52
CA VAL A 85 29.59 1.14 -27.46
C VAL A 85 30.25 1.19 -28.85
N HIS A 86 29.58 0.72 -29.89
CA HIS A 86 30.12 0.75 -31.25
C HIS A 86 30.34 2.17 -31.78
N LEU A 87 29.46 3.11 -31.45
CA LEU A 87 29.60 4.53 -31.84
C LEU A 87 30.80 5.15 -31.13
N TRP A 88 30.98 4.83 -29.85
CA TRP A 88 32.07 5.36 -29.05
C TRP A 88 33.43 4.79 -29.47
N ILE A 89 33.49 3.51 -29.86
CA ILE A 89 34.71 2.92 -30.46
C ILE A 89 35.11 3.66 -31.75
N ASP A 90 34.15 4.03 -32.60
CA ASP A 90 34.41 4.80 -33.82
C ASP A 90 34.97 6.20 -33.52
N GLU A 91 34.49 6.82 -32.43
CA GLU A 91 35.03 8.08 -31.90
C GLU A 91 36.39 7.95 -31.18
N GLY A 92 36.95 6.74 -31.12
CA GLY A 92 38.27 6.46 -30.54
C GLY A 92 38.25 6.16 -29.04
N TRP A 93 37.10 5.80 -28.47
CA TRP A 93 37.01 5.29 -27.10
C TRP A 93 37.34 3.79 -27.03
N VAL A 94 37.84 3.37 -25.88
CA VAL A 94 38.27 2.00 -25.58
C VAL A 94 37.47 1.50 -24.39
N LYS A 95 36.97 0.27 -24.47
CA LYS A 95 36.33 -0.39 -23.32
C LYS A 95 37.38 -0.66 -22.24
N ASP A 96 37.08 -0.28 -21.01
CA ASP A 96 37.95 -0.59 -19.89
C ASP A 96 37.69 -2.04 -19.46
N THR A 97 38.55 -2.96 -19.90
CA THR A 97 38.48 -4.37 -19.48
C THR A 97 39.33 -4.63 -18.25
N SER A 98 39.54 -3.63 -17.37
CA SER A 98 40.50 -3.71 -16.27
C SER A 98 40.08 -4.59 -15.09
N GLU A 99 39.07 -5.44 -15.24
CA GLU A 99 38.67 -6.45 -14.23
C GLU A 99 39.30 -7.83 -14.48
N GLU A 100 40.51 -7.89 -15.07
CA GLU A 100 41.30 -9.13 -15.13
C GLU A 100 42.80 -8.83 -14.97
N ALA A 101 43.23 -8.49 -13.75
CA ALA A 101 44.63 -8.48 -13.33
C ALA A 101 44.79 -8.66 -11.81
#